data_AF-A0A6M0CRU6-F1
#
_entry.id   AF-A0A6M0CRU6-F1
#
_cell.length_a   1.000
_cell.length_b   1.000
_cell.length_c   1.000
_cell.angle_alpha   90.00
_cell.angle_beta   90.00
_cell.angle_gamma   90.00
#
_symmetry.space_group_name_H-M   'P 1'
#
loop_
_entity.id
_entity.type
_entity.pdbx_description
1 polymer ?
#
loop_
_entity_poly.entity_id
_entity_poly.type
_entity_poly.pdbx_seq_one_letter_code
_entity_poly.pdbx_strand_id
1 'polypeptide(L)' 'MDKQPTQHDNSDNPWLDLRRLTPARIALGRTGTSLPTRAQLDFQSAHAQARDAVHLAFDPAGLREQLSERGR' A
#
# COMPACT_ATOMS: atom_id res chain seq x y z
N MET A 1 -10.13 24.65 -26.54
CA MET A 1 -10.13 25.15 -25.15
C MET A 1 -9.48 24.06 -24.31
N ASP A 2 -8.17 23.92 -24.51
CA ASP A 2 -7.37 22.78 -24.05
C ASP A 2 -7.01 23.01 -22.59
N LYS A 3 -7.82 22.43 -21.70
CA LYS A 3 -7.54 22.45 -20.28
C LYS A 3 -6.44 21.42 -20.02
N GLN A 4 -5.17 21.86 -19.97
CA GLN A 4 -4.08 20.99 -19.51
C GLN A 4 -4.48 20.34 -18.17
N PRO A 5 -4.24 19.04 -17.97
CA PRO A 5 -4.44 18.43 -16.66
C PRO A 5 -3.45 19.10 -15.71
N THR A 6 -3.97 19.84 -14.72
CA THR A 6 -3.17 20.43 -13.65
C THR A 6 -2.55 19.29 -12.86
N GLN A 7 -1.34 18.89 -13.24
CA GLN A 7 -0.47 18.10 -12.39
C GLN A 7 -0.10 19.01 -11.23
N HIS A 8 -0.74 18.80 -10.08
CA HIS A 8 -0.35 19.46 -8.85
C HIS A 8 1.01 18.87 -8.47
N ASP A 9 2.06 19.60 -8.83
CA ASP A 9 3.42 19.35 -8.36
C ASP A 9 3.38 19.32 -6.83
N ASN A 10 3.67 18.14 -6.29
CA ASN A 10 3.51 17.80 -4.88
C ASN A 10 4.88 17.91 -4.16
N SER A 11 5.86 18.59 -4.77
CA SER A 11 7.22 18.77 -4.24
C SER A 11 7.24 19.45 -2.86
N ASP A 12 6.23 20.26 -2.55
CA ASP A 12 6.10 21.00 -1.27
C ASP A 12 4.98 20.47 -0.37
N ASN A 13 4.66 19.18 -0.43
CA ASN A 13 3.65 18.60 0.45
C ASN A 13 4.26 18.18 1.80
N PRO A 14 4.05 18.93 2.91
CA PRO A 14 4.68 18.65 4.20
C PRO A 14 4.25 17.30 4.80
N TRP A 15 3.16 16.71 4.29
CA TRP A 15 2.65 15.41 4.75
C TRP A 15 3.44 14.23 4.16
N LEU A 16 4.29 14.45 3.15
CA LEU A 16 5.13 13.39 2.57
C LEU A 16 6.10 12.79 3.58
N ASP A 17 6.71 13.63 4.42
CA ASP A 17 7.68 13.18 5.44
C ASP A 17 7.07 12.22 6.45
N LEU A 18 5.80 12.45 6.81
CA LEU A 18 5.07 11.63 7.78
C LEU A 18 4.81 10.21 7.28
N ARG A 19 4.87 9.96 5.96
CA ARG A 19 4.74 8.61 5.40
C ARG A 19 5.82 7.65 5.91
N ARG A 20 6.98 8.16 6.33
CA ARG A 20 8.04 7.32 6.92
C ARG A 20 7.69 6.80 8.31
N LEU A 21 6.78 7.47 9.00
CA LEU A 21 6.42 7.17 10.39
C LEU A 21 5.27 6.15 10.50
N THR A 22 4.59 5.83 9.40
CA THR A 22 3.43 4.94 9.43
C THR A 22 3.25 4.16 8.13
N PRO A 23 2.83 2.89 8.19
CA PRO A 23 2.42 2.14 7.00
C PRO A 23 1.08 2.63 6.43
N ALA A 24 0.35 3.51 7.12
CA ALA A 24 -0.92 4.04 6.64
C ALA A 24 -0.76 4.78 5.30
N ARG A 25 -1.75 4.63 4.42
CA ARG A 25 -1.76 5.21 3.07
C ARG A 25 -2.19 6.70 3.10
N ILE A 26 -1.35 7.55 3.68
CA ILE A 26 -1.54 9.01 3.76
C ILE A 26 -0.81 9.76 2.63
N ALA A 27 -1.17 11.03 2.42
CA ALA A 27 -0.53 11.92 1.44
C ALA A 27 -0.46 11.35 0.01
N LEU A 28 -1.54 10.67 -0.43
CA LEU A 28 -1.63 10.03 -1.76
C LEU A 28 -1.92 11.01 -2.91
N GLY A 29 -2.23 12.27 -2.60
CA GLY A 29 -2.74 13.24 -3.57
C GLY A 29 -4.22 13.00 -3.91
N ARG A 30 -4.73 13.75 -4.89
CA ARG A 30 -6.13 13.69 -5.34
C ARG A 30 -6.26 14.10 -6.81
N THR A 31 -7.25 13.54 -7.49
CA THR A 31 -7.70 13.95 -8.81
C THR A 31 -9.15 14.38 -8.70
N GLY A 32 -9.42 15.69 -8.77
CA GLY A 32 -10.75 16.22 -8.47
C GLY A 32 -11.11 15.91 -7.01
N THR A 33 -12.24 15.24 -6.76
CA THR A 33 -12.66 14.75 -5.43
C THR A 33 -12.30 13.29 -5.17
N SER A 34 -11.51 12.67 -6.06
CA SER A 34 -11.22 11.24 -6.06
C SER A 34 -9.73 10.94 -5.84
N LEU A 35 -9.40 9.66 -5.61
CA LEU A 35 -8.03 9.18 -5.58
C LEU A 35 -7.38 9.23 -6.97
N PRO A 36 -6.06 9.48 -7.05
CA PRO A 36 -5.33 9.25 -8.29
C PRO A 36 -5.37 7.78 -8.68
N THR A 37 -5.44 7.49 -9.99
CA THR A 37 -5.58 6.12 -10.52
C THR A 37 -4.53 5.16 -10.00
N ARG A 38 -3.27 5.60 -9.87
CA ARG A 38 -2.20 4.76 -9.32
C ARG A 38 -2.49 4.29 -7.90
N ALA A 39 -2.89 5.21 -7.01
CA ALA A 39 -3.22 4.86 -5.63
C ALA A 39 -4.42 3.91 -5.53
N GLN A 40 -5.39 4.06 -6.45
CA GLN A 40 -6.53 3.15 -6.56
C GLN A 40 -6.11 1.74 -6.99
N LEU A 41 -5.25 1.62 -8.01
CA LEU A 41 -4.73 0.33 -8.48
C LEU A 41 -3.88 -0.37 -7.42
N ASP A 42 -3.00 0.39 -6.74
CA ASP A 42 -2.18 -0.12 -5.64
C ASP A 42 -3.05 -0.62 -4.46
N PHE A 43 -4.23 -0.05 -4.26
CA PHE A 43 -5.19 -0.52 -3.26
C PHE A 43 -5.89 -1.80 -3.72
N GLN A 44 -6.38 -1.85 -4.96
CA GLN A 44 -7.05 -3.03 -5.51
C GLN A 44 -6.14 -4.25 -5.56
N SER A 45 -4.87 -4.07 -5.94
CA SER A 45 -3.87 -5.15 -5.95
C SER A 45 -3.65 -5.70 -4.54
N ALA A 46 -3.44 -4.83 -3.55
CA ALA A 46 -3.27 -5.26 -2.16
C ALA A 46 -4.53 -5.95 -1.61
N HIS A 47 -5.72 -5.51 -2.03
CA HIS A 47 -6.96 -6.16 -1.64
C HIS A 47 -7.08 -7.59 -2.22
N ALA A 48 -6.73 -7.79 -3.50
CA ALA A 48 -6.71 -9.11 -4.11
C ALA A 48 -5.73 -10.06 -3.36
N GLN A 49 -4.50 -9.60 -3.12
CA GLN A 49 -3.50 -10.37 -2.37
C GLN A 49 -3.99 -10.73 -0.95
N ALA A 50 -4.65 -9.80 -0.27
CA ALA A 50 -5.19 -10.05 1.06
C ALA A 50 -6.29 -11.11 1.04
N ARG A 51 -7.16 -11.11 0.01
CA ARG A 51 -8.19 -12.15 -0.15
C ARG A 51 -7.56 -13.52 -0.39
N ASP A 52 -6.56 -13.59 -1.26
CA ASP A 52 -5.84 -14.84 -1.54
C ASP A 52 -5.18 -15.40 -0.27
N ALA A 53 -4.55 -14.52 0.54
CA ALA A 53 -3.90 -14.91 1.79
C ALA A 53 -4.86 -15.54 2.82
N VAL A 54 -6.12 -15.09 2.88
CA VAL A 54 -7.14 -15.67 3.77
C VAL A 54 -7.49 -17.10 3.38
N HIS A 55 -7.38 -17.44 2.10
CA HIS A 55 -7.70 -18.77 1.58
C HIS A 55 -6.49 -19.71 1.52
N LEU A 56 -5.29 -19.22 1.82
CA LEU A 56 -4.09 -20.06 1.83
C LEU A 56 -4.10 -21.02 3.02
N ALA A 57 -3.71 -22.27 2.78
CA ALA A 57 -3.58 -23.26 3.84
C ALA A 57 -2.45 -22.88 4.82
N PHE A 58 -2.69 -23.04 6.11
CA PHE A 58 -1.69 -22.86 7.14
C PHE A 58 -0.74 -24.08 7.19
N ASP A 59 0.58 -23.85 7.20
CA ASP A 59 1.62 -24.89 7.34
C ASP A 59 2.22 -24.90 8.76
N PRO A 60 1.65 -25.69 9.69
CA PRO A 60 2.17 -25.78 11.05
C PRO A 60 3.51 -26.53 11.13
N ALA A 61 3.79 -27.43 10.18
CA ALA A 61 5.01 -28.24 10.21
C ALA A 61 6.23 -27.40 9.88
N GLY A 62 6.17 -26.64 8.77
CA GLY A 62 7.22 -25.70 8.39
C GLY A 62 7.42 -24.59 9.43
N LEU A 63 6.34 -24.08 10.02
CA LEU A 63 6.45 -23.07 11.08
C LEU A 63 7.21 -23.61 12.31
N ARG A 64 6.90 -24.85 12.74
CA ARG A 64 7.56 -25.48 13.89
C ARG A 64 9.05 -25.67 13.66
N GLU A 65 9.44 -26.11 12.48
CA GLU A 65 10.86 -26.28 12.10
C GLU A 65 11.59 -24.94 12.19
N GLN A 66 11.07 -23.89 11.53
CA GLN A 66 11.67 -22.55 11.53
C GLN A 66 11.84 -21.96 12.94
N LEU A 67 10.85 -22.17 13.83
CA LEU A 67 10.94 -21.74 15.22
C LEU A 67 12.03 -22.49 15.99
N SER A 68 12.16 -23.80 15.78
CA SER A 68 13.19 -24.61 16.43
C SER A 68 14.61 -24.25 16.00
N GLU A 69 14.79 -23.82 14.75
CA GLU A 69 16.07 -23.36 14.22
C GLU A 69 16.48 -22.00 14.79
N ARG A 70 15.53 -21.06 14.92
CA ARG A 70 15.76 -19.71 15.45
C ARG A 70 15.85 -19.64 16.97
N GLY A 71 15.26 -20.60 17.68
CA GLY A 71 15.31 -20.69 19.13
C GLY A 71 16.59 -21.35 19.67
N ARG A 72 17.53 -21.72 18.79
CA ARG A 72 18.81 -22.32 19.13
C ARG A 72 19.93 -21.27 19.19
#